data_AF-A0A6A8N3D4-F1
#
_entry.id   AF-A0A6A8N3D4-F1
#
_cell.length_a   1.000
_cell.length_b   1.000
_cell.length_c   1.000
_cell.angle_alpha   90.00
_cell.angle_beta   90.00
_cell.angle_gamma   90.00
#
_symmetry.space_group_name_H-M   'P 1'
#
loop_
_entity.id
_entity.type
_entity.pdbx_description
1 polymer ?
#
loop_
_entity_poly.entity_id
_entity_poly.type
_entity_poly.pdbx_seq_one_letter_code
_entity_poly.pdbx_strand_id
1 'polypeptide(L)' 'MSNYLEYPTCFACRSIDLEIVTHADFGPMFMCDECGYSWVASFESIDPEISQIVVKLKVA' A
#
# COMPACT_ATOMS: atom_id res chain seq x y z
N MET A 1 -7.37 -21.25 13.97
CA MET A 1 -8.12 -20.30 13.12
C MET A 1 -7.11 -19.65 12.20
N SER A 2 -7.25 -19.82 10.89
CA SER A 2 -6.39 -19.16 9.92
C SER A 2 -6.79 -17.68 9.86
N ASN A 3 -5.91 -16.78 10.28
CA ASN A 3 -6.13 -15.35 10.07
C ASN A 3 -5.77 -15.06 8.62
N TYR A 4 -6.77 -14.80 7.79
CA TYR A 4 -6.56 -14.31 6.44
C TYR A 4 -6.21 -12.82 6.55
N LEU A 5 -4.97 -12.47 6.25
CA LEU A 5 -4.55 -11.08 6.09
C LEU A 5 -5.02 -10.63 4.71
N GLU A 6 -5.98 -9.71 4.66
CA GLU A 6 -6.36 -9.04 3.43
C GLU A 6 -5.31 -7.98 3.11
N TYR A 7 -4.47 -8.26 2.12
CA TYR A 7 -3.50 -7.29 1.63
C TYR A 7 -4.18 -6.31 0.67
N PRO A 8 -3.86 -5.00 0.75
CA PRO A 8 -4.33 -4.04 -0.23
C PRO A 8 -3.82 -4.43 -1.62
N THR A 9 -4.72 -4.35 -2.61
CA THR A 9 -4.41 -4.59 -4.02
C THR A 9 -4.75 -3.35 -4.83
N CYS A 10 -4.05 -3.13 -5.93
CA CYS A 10 -4.35 -2.04 -6.85
C CYS A 10 -5.81 -2.09 -7.31
N PHE A 11 -6.53 -0.97 -7.19
CA PHE A 11 -7.91 -0.91 -7.65
C PHE A 11 -8.05 -1.04 -9.17
N ALA A 12 -7.03 -0.65 -9.93
CA ALA A 12 -7.05 -0.69 -11.39
C ALA A 12 -6.64 -2.07 -11.96
N CYS A 13 -5.50 -2.62 -11.52
CA CYS A 13 -4.94 -3.84 -12.11
C CYS A 13 -4.88 -5.04 -11.15
N ARG A 14 -5.31 -4.88 -9.89
CA ARG A 14 -5.28 -5.91 -8.84
C ARG A 14 -3.88 -6.43 -8.47
N SER A 15 -2.82 -5.76 -8.92
CA SER A 15 -1.44 -6.03 -8.46
C SER A 15 -1.30 -5.80 -6.95
N ILE A 16 -0.43 -6.60 -6.32
CA ILE A 16 -0.01 -6.44 -4.92
C ILE A 16 1.24 -5.55 -4.79
N ASP A 17 1.88 -5.20 -5.90
CA ASP A 17 3.08 -4.37 -5.94
C ASP A 17 2.70 -2.91 -5.78
N LEU A 18 2.57 -2.52 -4.51
CA LEU A 18 2.13 -1.21 -4.07
C LEU A 18 3.23 -0.50 -3.27
N GLU A 19 3.34 0.79 -3.53
CA GLU A 19 4.25 1.70 -2.89
C GLU A 19 3.49 2.72 -2.06
N ILE A 20 3.95 3.02 -0.84
CA ILE A 20 3.45 4.17 -0.09
C ILE A 20 4.31 5.37 -0.46
N VAL A 21 3.70 6.39 -1.05
CA VAL A 21 4.30 7.67 -1.40
C VAL A 21 3.61 8.79 -0.63
N THR A 22 4.32 9.87 -0.31
CA THR A 22 3.75 11.02 0.39
C THR A 22 3.56 12.20 -0.56
N HIS A 23 2.33 12.70 -0.66
CA HIS A 23 2.00 13.91 -1.40
C HIS A 23 1.86 15.11 -0.46
N ALA A 24 2.36 16.27 -0.86
CA ALA A 24 2.38 17.48 -0.01
C ALA A 24 0.97 17.91 0.46
N ASP A 25 -0.01 17.85 -0.44
CA ASP A 25 -1.38 18.31 -0.15
C ASP A 25 -2.32 17.22 0.40
N PHE A 26 -2.01 15.94 0.17
CA PHE A 26 -2.94 14.82 0.44
C PHE A 26 -2.41 13.81 1.48
N GLY A 27 -1.13 13.89 1.83
CA GLY A 27 -0.50 12.94 2.76
C GLY A 27 -0.13 11.61 2.09
N PRO A 28 -0.14 10.48 2.83
CA PRO A 28 0.25 9.19 2.30
C PRO A 28 -0.75 8.68 1.26
N MET A 29 -0.21 8.14 0.17
CA MET A 29 -0.95 7.57 -0.95
C MET A 29 -0.34 6.22 -1.29
N PHE A 30 -1.17 5.28 -1.69
CA PHE A 30 -0.71 4.08 -2.38
C PHE A 30 -0.50 4.40 -3.86
N MET A 31 0.59 3.89 -4.44
CA MET A 31 0.90 3.97 -5.85
C MET A 31 1.24 2.55 -6.33
N CYS A 32 0.59 2.09 -7.38
CA CYS A 32 0.88 0.80 -7.98
C CYS A 32 2.09 0.89 -8.90
N ASP A 33 3.09 0.04 -8.69
CA ASP A 33 4.32 0.04 -9.51
C ASP A 33 4.08 -0.51 -10.93
N GLU A 34 3.09 -1.41 -11.06
CA GLU A 34 2.77 -2.06 -12.34
C GLU A 34 1.99 -1.17 -13.32
N CYS A 35 1.04 -0.37 -12.83
CA CYS A 35 0.15 0.44 -13.69
C CYS A 35 0.18 1.95 -13.40
N GLY A 36 0.90 2.38 -12.35
CA GLY A 36 1.00 3.78 -11.95
C GLY A 36 -0.25 4.37 -11.28
N TYR A 37 -1.31 3.58 -11.07
CA TYR A 37 -2.51 4.07 -10.41
C TYR A 37 -2.23 4.41 -8.94
N SER A 38 -2.63 5.62 -8.51
CA SER A 38 -2.43 6.09 -7.15
C SER A 38 -3.73 6.51 -6.47
N TRP A 39 -3.87 6.23 -5.17
CA TRP A 39 -5.01 6.63 -4.36
C TRP A 39 -4.61 6.97 -2.91
N VAL A 40 -5.42 7.76 -2.22
CA VAL A 40 -5.14 8.15 -0.82
C VAL A 40 -5.15 6.91 0.09
N ALA A 41 -4.11 6.74 0.89
CA ALA A 41 -4.03 5.65 1.86
C ALA A 41 -4.87 6.00 3.09
N SER A 42 -5.82 5.14 3.46
CA SER A 42 -6.54 5.30 4.73
C SER A 42 -5.68 4.78 5.89
N PHE A 43 -5.76 5.40 7.07
CA PHE A 43 -5.01 4.92 8.25
C PHE A 43 -5.34 3.46 8.62
N GLU A 44 -6.56 3.00 8.34
CA GLU A 44 -6.98 1.61 8.55
C GLU A 44 -6.30 0.62 7.58
N SER A 45 -5.86 1.08 6.40
CA SER A 45 -5.14 0.26 5.42
C SER A 45 -3.62 0.26 5.63
N ILE A 46 -3.13 1.12 6.53
CA ILE A 46 -1.75 1.11 7.03
C ILE A 46 -1.79 0.48 8.43
N ASP A 47 -2.19 -0.79 8.51
CA ASP A 47 -2.01 -1.56 9.74
C ASP A 47 -0.51 -1.54 10.10
N PRO A 48 -0.11 -1.32 11.37
CA PRO A 48 1.29 -1.35 11.77
C PRO A 48 2.03 -2.64 11.37
N GLU A 49 1.38 -3.81 11.29
CA GLU A 49 1.98 -5.02 10.74
C GLU A 49 2.22 -4.91 9.23
N ILE A 50 1.23 -4.39 8.47
CA ILE A 50 1.33 -4.17 7.03
C ILE A 50 2.40 -3.12 6.72
N SER A 51 2.46 -2.04 7.51
CA SER A 51 3.45 -0.98 7.40
C SER A 51 4.87 -1.51 7.59
N GLN A 52 5.09 -2.42 8.55
CA GLN A 52 6.40 -3.07 8.74
C GLN A 52 6.77 -4.01 7.58
N ILE A 53 5.80 -4.69 6.96
CA ILE A 53 6.03 -5.56 5.80
C ILE A 53 6.38 -4.73 4.57
N VAL A 54 5.60 -3.68 4.28
CA VAL A 54 5.83 -2.77 3.15
C VAL A 54 7.18 -2.06 3.30
N VAL A 55 7.52 -1.55 4.49
CA VAL A 55 8.82 -0.91 4.74
C VAL A 55 9.97 -1.90 4.53
N LYS A 56 9.87 -3.15 5.01
CA LYS A 56 10.92 -4.17 4.81
C LYS A 56 11.10 -4.58 3.36
N LEU A 57 10.02 -4.60 2.56
CA LEU A 57 10.08 -4.94 1.14
C LEU A 57 10.73 -3.82 0.29
N LYS A 58 10.78 -2.60 0.81
CA LYS A 58 11.10 -1.39 0.05
C LYS A 58 12.34 -0.64 0.56
N VAL A 59 13.23 -1.32 1.28
CA VAL A 59 14.55 -0.76 1.61
C VAL A 59 15.55 -1.20 0.54
N ALA A 60 15.78 -0.33 -0.45
CA ALA A 60 16.94 -0.34 -1.32
C ALA A 60 17.65 1.02 -1.22
#